data_AF-A0A0G0YJC2-F1
#
_entry.id   AF-A0A0G0YJC2-F1
#
_cell.length_a   1.000
_cell.length_b   1.000
_cell.length_c   1.000
_cell.angle_alpha   90.00
_cell.angle_beta   90.00
_cell.angle_gamma   90.00
#
_symmetry.space_group_name_H-M   'P 1'
#
loop_
_entity.id
_entity.type
_entity.pdbx_description
1 polymer ?
#
loop_
_entity_poly.entity_id
_entity_poly.type
_entity_poly.pdbx_seq_one_letter_code
_entity_poly.pdbx_strand_id
1 'polypeptide(L)' 'MPEGRMLTAKEVKQKYGDLLLSIPEVSGVGCPDGRFCVYVTDEKTMNLLKELLVKKIDGVTITFRVTGKFVAYSDKQKA' A
#
# COMPACT_ATOMS: atom_id res chain seq x y z
N MET A 1 -0.49 -12.12 -28.35
CA MET A 1 -1.35 -11.52 -27.32
C MET A 1 -0.40 -10.89 -26.31
N PRO A 2 -0.43 -9.58 -26.03
CA PRO A 2 0.47 -9.04 -25.02
C PRO A 2 0.07 -9.67 -23.69
N GLU A 3 0.95 -10.51 -23.17
CA GLU A 3 0.83 -11.13 -21.86
C GLU A 3 0.57 -10.01 -20.85
N GLY A 4 -0.65 -9.96 -20.33
CA GLY A 4 -1.00 -9.06 -19.24
C GLY A 4 -0.15 -9.45 -18.05
N ARG A 5 1.05 -8.87 -17.95
CA ARG A 5 1.95 -9.06 -16.81
C ARG A 5 1.15 -8.72 -15.56
N MET A 6 0.85 -9.73 -14.76
CA MET A 6 0.35 -9.53 -13.40
C MET A 6 1.36 -8.62 -12.71
N LEU A 7 0.92 -7.43 -12.32
CA LEU A 7 1.75 -6.49 -11.58
C LEU A 7 2.22 -7.18 -10.31
N THR A 8 3.50 -7.10 -9.98
CA THR A 8 3.97 -7.61 -8.70
C THR A 8 3.60 -6.65 -7.57
N ALA A 9 3.41 -7.14 -6.35
CA ALA A 9 3.15 -6.27 -5.20
C ALA A 9 4.23 -5.19 -4.98
N LYS A 10 5.46 -5.46 -5.45
CA LYS A 10 6.59 -4.52 -5.42
C LYS A 10 6.43 -3.37 -6.42
N GLU A 11 5.94 -3.66 -7.64
CA GLU A 11 5.62 -2.64 -8.64
C GLU A 11 4.40 -1.81 -8.22
N VAL A 12 3.39 -2.46 -7.64
CA VAL A 12 2.25 -1.77 -7.04
C VAL A 12 2.73 -0.81 -5.94
N LYS A 13 3.63 -1.26 -5.06
CA LYS A 13 4.25 -0.39 -4.05
C LYS A 13 5.02 0.77 -4.67
N GLN A 14 5.80 0.55 -5.73
CA GLN A 14 6.52 1.65 -6.38
C GLN A 14 5.59 2.65 -7.07
N LYS A 15 4.49 2.17 -7.64
CA LYS A 15 3.57 3.00 -8.42
C LYS A 15 2.58 3.77 -7.55
N TYR A 16 2.11 3.15 -6.48
CA TYR A 16 1.07 3.69 -5.60
C TYR A 16 1.55 4.01 -4.19
N GLY A 17 2.76 3.60 -3.81
CA GLY A 17 3.26 3.73 -2.45
C GLY A 17 3.34 5.17 -1.99
N ASP A 18 3.99 6.05 -2.75
CA ASP A 18 4.04 7.50 -2.45
C ASP A 18 2.65 8.14 -2.44
N LEU A 19 1.78 7.72 -3.37
CA LEU A 19 0.43 8.26 -3.51
C LEU A 19 -0.45 7.87 -2.31
N LEU A 20 -0.28 6.64 -1.80
CA LEU A 20 -0.93 6.17 -0.58
C LEU A 20 -0.33 6.83 0.66
N LEU A 21 0.99 6.95 0.76
CA LEU A 21 1.67 7.65 1.87
C LEU A 21 1.33 9.15 1.93
N SER A 22 0.87 9.74 0.84
CA SER A 22 0.38 11.12 0.83
C SER A 22 -0.99 11.27 1.51
N ILE A 23 -1.69 10.17 1.80
CA ILE A 23 -2.97 10.20 2.52
C ILE A 23 -2.65 10.25 4.03
N PRO A 24 -3.13 11.26 4.77
CA PRO A 24 -2.80 11.43 6.20
C PRO A 24 -3.19 10.23 7.07
N GLU A 25 -4.23 9.51 6.67
CA GLU A 25 -4.75 8.33 7.34
C GLU A 25 -4.01 7.04 6.95
N VAL A 26 -3.08 7.09 5.98
CA VAL A 26 -2.18 5.98 5.67
C VAL A 26 -0.93 6.13 6.52
N SER A 27 -0.78 5.15 7.40
CA SER A 27 0.32 5.01 8.35
C SER A 27 1.59 4.47 7.68
N GLY A 28 1.43 3.67 6.62
CA GLY A 28 2.54 3.06 5.91
C GLY A 28 2.12 2.12 4.79
N VAL A 29 3.07 1.77 3.92
CA VAL A 29 2.89 0.77 2.85
C VAL A 29 4.06 -0.21 2.83
N GLY A 30 3.73 -1.50 2.87
CA GLY A 30 4.67 -2.61 2.93
C GLY A 30 4.43 -3.62 1.83
N CYS A 31 5.40 -4.51 1.62
CA CYS A 31 5.24 -5.66 0.74
C CYS A 31 5.84 -6.94 1.36
N PRO A 32 5.38 -7.39 2.54
CA PRO A 32 5.87 -8.63 3.14
C PRO A 32 5.44 -9.83 2.28
N ASP A 33 6.35 -10.77 2.06
CA ASP A 33 6.10 -12.05 1.37
C ASP A 33 5.40 -11.92 0.00
N GLY A 34 5.70 -10.84 -0.73
CA GLY A 34 5.13 -10.60 -2.07
C GLY A 34 3.66 -10.16 -2.06
N ARG A 35 3.10 -9.78 -0.91
CA ARG A 35 1.73 -9.25 -0.78
C ARG A 35 1.77 -7.76 -0.49
N PHE A 36 0.90 -6.99 -1.14
CA PHE A 36 0.85 -5.55 -0.90
C PHE A 36 0.12 -5.26 0.41
N CYS A 37 0.79 -4.67 1.39
CA CYS A 37 0.21 -4.34 2.69
C CYS A 37 0.04 -2.84 2.83
N VAL A 38 -1.17 -2.37 3.14
CA VAL A 38 -1.45 -0.96 3.43
C VAL A 38 -1.84 -0.84 4.90
N TYR A 39 -1.11 -0.01 5.62
CA TYR A 39 -1.34 0.29 7.02
C TYR A 39 -2.10 1.62 7.11
N VAL A 40 -3.26 1.60 7.76
CA VAL A 40 -4.15 2.75 7.88
C VAL A 40 -4.49 3.00 9.34
N THR A 41 -4.76 4.25 9.69
CA THR A 41 -5.10 4.65 11.06
C THR A 41 -6.60 4.62 11.34
N ASP A 42 -7.42 4.56 10.28
CA ASP A 42 -8.88 4.62 10.36
C ASP A 42 -9.55 3.57 9.45
N GLU A 43 -10.63 2.95 9.94
CA GLU A 43 -11.40 1.92 9.22
C GLU A 43 -12.20 2.46 8.03
N LYS A 44 -12.64 3.73 8.05
CA LYS A 44 -13.36 4.33 6.92
C LYS A 44 -12.43 4.51 5.73
N THR A 45 -11.22 5.04 5.97
CA THR A 45 -10.19 5.16 4.94
C THR A 45 -9.77 3.78 4.42
N MET A 46 -9.70 2.77 5.31
CA MET A 46 -9.46 1.38 4.90
C MET A 46 -10.46 0.91 3.85
N ASN A 47 -11.76 1.07 4.10
CA ASN A 47 -12.81 0.60 3.20
C ASN A 47 -12.79 1.34 1.85
N LEU A 48 -12.60 2.66 1.88
CA LEU A 48 -12.46 3.47 0.65
C LEU A 48 -11.25 3.03 -0.19
N LEU A 49 -10.10 2.84 0.46
CA LEU A 49 -8.88 2.38 -0.22
C LEU A 49 -9.02 0.95 -0.74
N LYS A 50 -9.70 0.08 0.01
CA LYS A 50 -9.96 -1.29 -0.42
C LYS A 50 -10.78 -1.31 -1.71
N GLU A 51 -11.86 -0.54 -1.79
CA GLU A 51 -12.66 -0.47 -3.02
C GLU A 51 -11.88 0.15 -4.20
N LEU A 52 -11.11 1.22 -3.96
CA LEU A 52 -10.33 1.88 -4.99
C LEU A 52 -9.18 1.00 -5.50
N LEU A 53 -8.41 0.40 -4.61
CA LEU A 53 -7.23 -0.39 -4.95
C LEU A 53 -7.61 -1.74 -5.55
N VAL A 54 -8.67 -2.40 -5.06
CA VAL A 54 -9.16 -3.66 -5.67
C VAL A 54 -9.65 -3.42 -7.11
N LYS A 55 -10.27 -2.26 -7.40
CA LYS A 55 -10.65 -1.89 -8.77
C LYS A 55 -9.48 -1.53 -9.67
N LYS A 56 -8.38 -1.04 -9.10
CA LYS A 56 -7.25 -0.45 -9.85
C LYS A 56 -6.06 -1.40 -10.00
N ILE A 57 -5.98 -2.41 -9.13
CA ILE A 57 -4.92 -3.41 -9.09
C ILE A 57 -5.58 -4.78 -9.22
N ASP A 58 -5.62 -5.28 -10.45
CA ASP A 58 -6.09 -6.62 -10.75
C ASP A 58 -4.92 -7.62 -10.66
N GLY A 59 -5.12 -8.74 -9.97
CA GLY A 59 -4.12 -9.80 -9.84
C GLY A 59 -3.13 -9.70 -8.68
N VAL A 60 -3.25 -8.72 -7.77
CA VAL A 60 -2.41 -8.62 -6.57
C VAL A 60 -3.24 -8.74 -5.30
N THR A 61 -2.83 -9.63 -4.41
CA THR A 61 -3.41 -9.71 -3.07
C THR A 61 -3.00 -8.50 -2.25
N ILE A 62 -3.98 -7.65 -1.93
CA ILE A 62 -3.80 -6.48 -1.07
C ILE A 62 -4.35 -6.79 0.32
N THR A 63 -3.51 -6.60 1.33
CA THR A 63 -3.88 -6.75 2.74
C THR A 63 -3.94 -5.38 3.38
N PHE A 64 -5.05 -5.06 4.03
CA PHE A 64 -5.19 -3.85 4.80
C PHE A 64 -5.05 -4.17 6.28
N ARG A 65 -4.31 -3.35 7.02
CA ARG A 65 -4.22 -3.46 8.47
C ARG A 65 -4.51 -2.10 9.09
N VAL A 66 -5.48 -2.08 9.99
CA VAL A 66 -5.71 -0.94 10.86
C VAL A 66 -4.65 -1.01 11.95
N THR A 67 -3.76 -0.03 11.97
CA THR A 67 -2.72 0.09 12.97
C THR A 67 -2.70 1.53 13.46
N GLY A 68 -2.31 1.76 14.71
CA GLY A 68 -1.99 3.12 15.16
C GLY A 68 -0.98 3.81 14.23
N LYS A 69 -0.80 5.13 14.36
CA LYS A 69 0.22 5.87 13.60
C LYS A 69 1.60 5.24 13.85
N PHE A 70 2.07 4.46 12.89
CA PHE A 70 3.45 4.09 12.73
C PHE A 70 4.09 5.34 12.16
N VAL A 71 4.88 6.01 13.00
CA VAL A 71 5.89 6.92 12.47
C VAL A 71 6.80 6.01 11.67
N ALA A 72 6.66 6.01 10.35
CA ALA A 72 7.65 5.40 9.49
C ALA A 72 8.96 6.10 9.87
N TYR A 73 9.80 5.44 10.66
CA TYR A 73 11.19 5.83 10.84
C TYR A 73 11.80 5.74 9.45
N SER A 74 11.72 6.84 8.71
CA SER A 74 12.59 7.07 7.57
C SER A 74 13.99 7.05 8.14
N ASP A 75 14.67 5.94 7.91
CA ASP A 75 16.12 5.81 8.02
C ASP A 75 16.75 6.83 7.07
N LYS A 76 16.80 8.08 7.51
CA LYS A 76 17.59 9.18 6.96
C LYS A 76 17.94 10.12 8.10
N GLN A 77 18.95 9.73 8.87
CA GLN A 77 20.01 10.65 9.28
C GLN A 77 21.24 9.85 9.69
N LYS A 78 21.91 9.31 8.67
CA LYS A 78 23.35 9.12 8.70
C LYS A 78 23.95 10.45 8.26
N ALA A 79 24.44 11.24 9.21
CA ALA A 79 25.42 12.30 9.00
C ALA A 79 26.25 12.41 10.28
#